data_AF-B9WH28-F1
#
_entry.id   AF-B9WH28-F1
#
_cell.length_a   1.000
_cell.length_b   1.000
_cell.length_c   1.000
_cell.angle_alpha   90.00
_cell.angle_beta   90.00
_cell.angle_gamma   90.00
#
_symmetry.space_group_name_H-M   'P 1'
#
loop_
_entity.id
_entity.type
_entity.pdbx_description
1 polymer ?
#
loop_
_entity_poly.entity_id
_entity_poly.type
_entity_poly.pdbx_seq_one_letter_code
_entity_poly.pdbx_strand_id
1 'polypeptide(L)'
;MPPNTNNSFKSKKKFIDRREAKSQDIKRALTHRARLRKNYFKLLEKEGLQEEKKVEDDKDIKPIKKKGINFEERAAIVKQRKDEKRKFQLARVQEKLEKIESNSKERALKREQLKKSTTKGQPLMGPRINNLLDKIKKNEMS
;
A
#
# COMPACT_ATOMS: atom_id res chain seq x y z
N MET A 1 -6.76 49.40 25.18
CA MET A 1 -6.67 48.33 24.15
C MET A 1 -6.60 46.98 24.85
N PRO A 2 -7.41 45.97 24.48
CA PRO A 2 -7.29 44.63 25.05
C PRO A 2 -6.19 43.82 24.33
N PRO A 3 -5.53 42.85 25.00
CA PRO A 3 -4.50 42.04 24.39
C PRO A 3 -5.08 40.99 23.43
N ASN A 4 -4.44 40.87 22.26
CA ASN A 4 -4.79 39.96 21.18
C ASN A 4 -4.39 38.52 21.53
N THR A 5 -5.33 37.70 22.00
CA THR A 5 -5.13 36.27 22.23
C THR A 5 -5.38 35.47 20.95
N ASN A 6 -4.48 35.59 19.96
CA ASN A 6 -4.51 34.72 18.79
C ASN A 6 -3.86 33.36 19.09
N ASN A 7 -4.65 32.53 19.78
CA ASN A 7 -4.77 31.08 19.66
C ASN A 7 -3.56 30.31 19.11
N SER A 8 -2.70 29.83 20.02
CA SER A 8 -1.75 28.76 19.74
C SER A 8 -2.45 27.39 19.68
N PHE A 9 -3.26 27.15 18.65
CA PHE A 9 -3.63 25.77 18.32
C PHE A 9 -2.47 25.11 17.57
N LYS A 10 -1.51 24.57 18.32
CA LYS A 10 -0.59 23.55 17.81
C LYS A 10 -1.45 22.37 17.35
N SER A 11 -1.85 22.41 16.08
CA SER A 11 -2.66 21.37 15.47
C SER A 11 -1.88 20.06 15.53
N LYS A 12 -2.44 19.06 16.22
CA LYS A 12 -1.93 17.70 16.18
C LYS A 12 -1.83 17.32 14.69
N LYS A 13 -0.61 17.03 14.20
CA LYS A 13 -0.39 16.65 12.80
C LYS A 13 -1.32 15.49 12.47
N LYS A 14 -2.33 15.74 11.64
CA LYS A 14 -3.26 14.70 11.19
C LYS A 14 -2.46 13.65 10.43
N PHE A 15 -2.84 12.38 10.58
CA PHE A 15 -2.27 11.32 9.76
C PHE A 15 -2.55 11.65 8.29
N ILE A 16 -1.48 11.84 7.51
CA ILE A 16 -1.55 12.14 6.08
C ILE A 16 -1.30 10.83 5.34
N ASP A 17 -2.30 10.33 4.62
CA ASP A 17 -2.08 9.26 3.66
C ASP A 17 -1.15 9.80 2.55
N ARG A 18 0.07 9.27 2.52
CA ARG A 18 1.11 9.69 1.57
C ARG A 18 0.66 9.51 0.12
N ARG A 19 -0.18 8.50 -0.16
CA ARG A 19 -0.68 8.24 -1.52
C ARG A 19 -1.66 9.33 -1.95
N GLU A 20 -2.56 9.71 -1.05
CA GLU A 20 -3.56 10.73 -1.32
C GLU A 20 -2.91 12.12 -1.43
N ALA A 21 -1.99 12.45 -0.54
CA ALA A 21 -1.24 13.70 -0.58
C ALA A 21 -0.47 13.87 -1.90
N LYS A 22 0.29 12.86 -2.32
CA LYS A 22 1.00 12.88 -3.60
C LYS A 22 0.04 13.01 -4.79
N SER A 23 -1.12 12.35 -4.72
CA SER A 23 -2.15 12.47 -5.77
C SER A 23 -2.73 13.88 -5.86
N GLN A 24 -2.92 14.55 -4.73
CA GLN A 24 -3.39 15.95 -4.68
C GLN A 24 -2.33 16.92 -5.22
N ASP A 25 -1.05 16.71 -4.88
CA ASP A 25 0.05 17.52 -5.39
C ASP A 25 0.20 17.40 -6.92
N ILE A 26 0.08 16.18 -7.46
CA ILE A 26 0.08 15.95 -8.92
C ILE A 26 -1.05 16.73 -9.58
N LYS A 27 -2.27 16.68 -9.03
CA LYS A 27 -3.42 17.42 -9.57
C LYS A 27 -3.19 18.93 -9.55
N ARG A 28 -2.62 19.46 -8.45
CA ARG A 28 -2.27 20.88 -8.33
C ARG A 28 -1.22 21.29 -9.36
N ALA A 29 -0.17 20.49 -9.53
CA ALA A 29 0.89 20.73 -10.52
C ALA A 29 0.37 20.72 -11.96
N LEU A 30 -0.50 19.76 -12.32
CA LEU A 30 -1.12 19.70 -13.65
C LEU A 30 -2.01 20.91 -13.92
N THR A 31 -2.80 21.32 -12.92
CA THR A 31 -3.65 22.52 -13.03
C THR A 31 -2.81 23.79 -13.20
N HIS A 32 -1.74 23.92 -12.41
CA HIS A 32 -0.79 25.02 -12.52
C HIS A 32 -0.14 25.09 -13.90
N ARG A 33 0.36 23.95 -14.41
CA ARG A 33 0.95 23.84 -15.76
C ARG A 33 -0.04 24.26 -16.84
N ALA A 34 -1.29 23.80 -16.76
CA ALA A 34 -2.33 24.18 -17.72
C ALA A 34 -2.61 25.68 -17.69
N ARG A 35 -2.63 26.29 -16.49
CA ARG A 35 -2.84 27.73 -16.31
C ARG A 35 -1.67 28.55 -16.86
N LEU A 36 -0.43 28.14 -16.60
CA LEU A 36 0.76 28.74 -17.19
C LEU A 36 0.73 28.68 -18.71
N ARG A 37 0.41 27.52 -19.28
CA ARG A 37 0.30 27.34 -20.73
C ARG A 37 -0.76 28.28 -21.34
N LYS A 38 -1.93 28.40 -20.69
CA LYS A 38 -2.98 29.33 -21.12
C LYS A 38 -2.52 30.79 -21.07
N ASN A 39 -1.83 31.18 -19.99
CA ASN A 39 -1.34 32.55 -19.83
C ASN A 39 -0.23 32.87 -20.86
N TYR A 40 0.64 31.91 -21.14
CA TYR A 40 1.68 32.04 -22.16
C TYR A 40 1.08 32.28 -23.56
N PHE A 41 0.09 31.48 -23.96
CA PHE A 41 -0.58 31.70 -25.25
C PHE A 41 -1.30 33.05 -25.34
N LYS A 42 -1.89 33.54 -24.23
CA LYS A 42 -2.47 34.89 -24.19
C LYS A 42 -1.44 36.01 -24.31
N LEU A 43 -0.21 35.80 -23.83
CA LEU A 43 0.88 36.76 -24.00
C LEU A 43 1.37 36.77 -25.44
N LEU A 44 1.57 35.59 -26.05
CA LEU A 44 1.91 35.47 -27.47
C LEU A 44 0.87 36.13 -28.40
N GLU A 45 -0.42 35.94 -28.13
CA GLU A 45 -1.51 36.61 -28.84
C GLU A 45 -1.42 38.14 -28.75
N LYS A 46 -1.01 38.67 -27.59
CA LYS A 46 -0.86 40.12 -27.37
C LYS A 46 0.38 40.71 -28.03
N GLU A 47 1.46 39.94 -28.12
CA GLU A 47 2.73 40.36 -28.72
C GLU A 47 2.72 40.22 -30.26
N GLY A 48 1.62 39.75 -30.86
CA GLY A 48 1.48 39.60 -32.31
C GLY A 48 2.33 38.47 -32.90
N LEU A 49 3.00 37.69 -32.05
CA LEU A 49 3.89 36.56 -32.40
C LEU A 49 3.14 35.24 -32.51
N GLN A 50 1.84 35.28 -32.82
CA GLN A 50 1.04 34.07 -32.96
C GLN A 50 1.48 33.36 -34.25
N GLU A 51 2.44 32.45 -34.14
CA GLU A 51 2.81 31.54 -35.23
C GLU A 51 1.53 30.92 -35.79
N GLU A 52 1.35 31.03 -37.11
CA GLU A 52 0.26 30.38 -37.80
C GLU A 52 0.22 28.93 -37.32
N LYS A 53 -0.96 28.47 -36.88
CA LYS A 53 -1.17 27.07 -36.52
C LYS A 53 -0.74 26.25 -37.73
N LYS A 54 0.50 25.75 -37.74
CA LYS A 54 0.85 24.62 -38.57
C LYS A 54 -0.09 23.52 -38.10
N VAL A 55 -1.11 23.28 -38.93
CA VAL A 55 -1.93 22.09 -38.92
C VAL A 55 -0.98 20.97 -39.37
N GLU A 56 0.02 20.67 -38.55
CA GLU A 56 0.72 19.40 -38.64
C GLU A 56 -0.34 18.37 -38.24
N ASP A 57 -0.61 17.48 -39.19
CA ASP A 57 -1.61 16.42 -39.12
C ASP A 57 -1.42 15.52 -37.88
N ASP A 58 -1.87 15.94 -36.71
CA ASP A 58 -2.33 15.04 -35.66
C ASP A 58 -3.75 14.54 -36.03
N LYS A 59 -3.89 14.03 -37.26
CA LYS A 59 -5.04 13.22 -37.61
C LYS A 59 -4.87 11.85 -36.97
N ASP A 60 -5.80 11.59 -36.05
CA ASP A 60 -6.31 10.27 -35.70
C ASP A 60 -5.54 9.42 -34.68
N ILE A 61 -5.27 9.98 -33.51
CA ILE A 61 -5.53 9.23 -32.27
C ILE A 61 -6.76 9.82 -31.60
N LYS A 62 -7.93 9.68 -32.26
CA LYS A 62 -9.20 9.83 -31.56
C LYS A 62 -9.14 8.86 -30.37
N PRO A 63 -9.35 9.32 -29.11
CA PRO A 63 -9.41 8.38 -27.99
C PRO A 63 -10.49 7.38 -28.36
N ILE A 64 -10.10 6.11 -28.53
CA ILE A 64 -11.04 5.02 -28.82
C ILE A 64 -12.11 5.14 -27.75
N LYS A 65 -13.29 5.63 -28.14
CA LYS A 65 -14.44 5.72 -27.25
C LYS A 65 -14.79 4.28 -26.95
N LYS A 66 -14.23 3.73 -25.88
CA LYS A 66 -14.59 2.41 -25.39
C LYS A 66 -16.10 2.45 -25.24
N LYS A 67 -16.79 1.59 -25.99
CA LYS A 67 -18.25 1.45 -25.88
C LYS A 67 -18.55 1.34 -24.38
N GLY A 68 -19.41 2.22 -23.88
CA GLY A 68 -19.76 2.22 -22.46
C GLY A 68 -20.22 0.82 -22.10
N ILE A 69 -19.52 0.17 -21.17
CA ILE A 69 -19.84 -1.18 -20.70
C ILE A 69 -21.33 -1.21 -20.34
N ASN A 70 -22.08 -2.19 -20.83
CA ASN A 70 -23.52 -2.30 -20.59
C ASN A 70 -23.80 -2.40 -19.08
N PHE A 71 -24.99 -1.98 -18.62
CA PHE A 71 -25.35 -2.01 -17.20
C PHE A 71 -25.19 -3.42 -16.58
N GLU A 72 -25.64 -4.43 -17.31
CA GLU A 72 -25.53 -5.84 -16.90
C GLU A 72 -24.08 -6.31 -16.79
N GLU A 73 -23.25 -5.97 -17.79
CA GLU A 73 -21.83 -6.27 -17.79
C GLU A 73 -21.10 -5.58 -16.62
N ARG A 74 -21.48 -4.33 -16.29
CA ARG A 74 -20.94 -3.64 -15.11
C ARG A 74 -21.34 -4.33 -13.81
N ALA A 75 -22.59 -4.78 -13.70
CA ALA A 75 -23.06 -5.50 -12.53
C ALA A 75 -22.30 -6.82 -12.34
N ALA A 76 -22.06 -7.57 -13.42
CA ALA A 76 -21.26 -8.79 -13.41
C ALA A 76 -19.81 -8.54 -12.97
N ILE A 77 -19.15 -7.50 -13.52
CA ILE A 77 -17.79 -7.12 -13.14
C ILE A 77 -17.71 -6.73 -11.66
N VAL A 78 -18.68 -5.96 -11.15
CA VAL A 78 -18.71 -5.59 -9.74
C VAL A 78 -18.91 -6.82 -8.85
N LYS A 79 -19.77 -7.77 -9.25
CA LYS A 79 -19.98 -9.03 -8.54
C LYS A 79 -18.69 -9.85 -8.49
N GLN A 80 -18.03 -10.05 -9.63
CA GLN A 80 -16.75 -10.76 -9.72
C GLN A 80 -15.69 -10.14 -8.81
N ARG A 81 -15.52 -8.81 -8.85
CA ARG A 81 -14.55 -8.11 -7.99
C ARG A 81 -14.85 -8.29 -6.49
N LYS A 82 -16.13 -8.27 -6.11
CA LYS A 82 -16.54 -8.51 -4.71
C LYS A 82 -16.26 -9.94 -4.30
N ASP A 83 -16.53 -10.90 -5.17
CA ASP A 83 -16.32 -12.33 -4.89
C ASP A 83 -14.83 -12.67 -4.82
N GLU A 84 -14.00 -12.15 -5.73
CA GLU A 84 -12.53 -12.26 -5.68
C GLU A 84 -11.98 -11.66 -4.39
N LYS A 85 -12.44 -10.46 -4.02
CA LYS A 85 -12.04 -9.81 -2.76
C LYS A 85 -12.42 -10.66 -1.55
N ARG A 86 -13.62 -11.25 -1.55
CA ARG A 86 -14.06 -12.16 -0.48
C ARG A 86 -13.20 -13.42 -0.43
N LYS A 87 -12.96 -14.07 -1.58
CA LYS A 87 -12.08 -15.25 -1.70
C LYS A 87 -10.67 -14.97 -1.19
N PHE A 88 -10.08 -13.84 -1.61
CA PHE A 88 -8.75 -13.43 -1.16
C PHE A 88 -8.70 -13.20 0.36
N GLN A 89 -9.71 -12.55 0.94
CA GLN A 89 -9.79 -12.36 2.39
C GLN A 89 -9.93 -13.69 3.14
N LEU A 90 -10.77 -14.60 2.65
CA LEU A 90 -10.94 -15.92 3.24
C LEU A 90 -9.64 -16.72 3.19
N ALA A 91 -8.97 -16.75 2.02
CA ALA A 91 -7.68 -17.43 1.87
C ALA A 91 -6.61 -16.86 2.82
N ARG A 92 -6.55 -15.54 2.97
CA ARG A 92 -5.63 -14.88 3.91
C ARG A 92 -5.91 -15.27 5.37
N VAL A 93 -7.19 -15.40 5.76
CA VAL A 93 -7.56 -15.83 7.11
C VAL A 93 -7.20 -17.30 7.31
N GLN A 94 -7.49 -18.17 6.34
CA GLN A 94 -7.15 -19.58 6.38
C GLN A 94 -5.63 -19.78 6.54
N GLU A 95 -4.83 -19.14 5.70
CA GLU A 95 -3.36 -19.20 5.79
C GLU A 95 -2.84 -18.75 7.16
N LYS A 96 -3.45 -17.70 7.73
CA LYS A 96 -3.09 -17.21 9.07
C LYS A 96 -3.43 -18.24 10.15
N LEU A 97 -4.60 -18.89 10.06
CA LEU A 97 -5.00 -19.93 11.01
C LEU A 97 -4.10 -21.16 10.92
N GLU A 98 -3.79 -21.62 9.70
CA GLU A 98 -2.87 -22.73 9.46
C GLU A 98 -1.47 -22.46 10.03
N LYS A 99 -0.94 -21.24 9.82
CA LYS A 99 0.33 -20.82 10.43
C LYS A 99 0.29 -20.78 11.96
N ILE A 100 -0.83 -20.35 12.54
CA ILE A 100 -0.99 -20.35 14.00
C ILE A 100 -1.03 -21.79 14.51
N GLU A 101 -1.75 -22.66 13.83
CA GLU A 101 -1.90 -24.07 14.19
C GLU A 101 -0.57 -24.81 14.09
N SER A 102 0.17 -24.67 12.99
CA SER A 102 1.48 -25.29 12.80
C SER A 102 2.47 -24.83 13.87
N ASN A 103 2.57 -23.51 14.10
CA ASN A 103 3.42 -22.95 15.14
C ASN A 103 3.00 -23.40 16.56
N SER A 104 1.70 -23.60 16.80
CA SER A 104 1.20 -24.13 18.07
C SER A 104 1.62 -25.59 18.27
N LYS A 105 1.44 -26.43 17.25
CA LYS A 105 1.86 -27.84 17.24
C LYS A 105 3.37 -27.97 17.47
N GLU A 106 4.18 -27.18 16.76
CA GLU A 106 5.63 -27.17 16.94
C GLU A 106 6.03 -26.77 18.37
N ARG A 107 5.39 -25.74 18.94
CA ARG A 107 5.66 -25.32 20.32
C ARG A 107 5.26 -26.37 21.33
N ALA A 108 4.14 -27.06 21.14
CA ALA A 108 3.71 -28.14 22.00
C ALA A 108 4.71 -29.31 22.00
N LEU A 109 5.15 -29.75 20.81
CA LEU A 109 6.17 -30.80 20.67
C LEU A 109 7.48 -30.41 21.34
N LYS A 110 7.97 -29.18 21.11
CA LYS A 110 9.18 -28.65 21.76
C LYS A 110 9.03 -28.57 23.28
N ARG A 111 7.84 -28.17 23.77
CA ARG A 111 7.56 -28.10 25.20
C ARG A 111 7.62 -29.47 25.85
N GLU A 112 6.99 -30.48 25.25
CA GLU A 112 7.02 -31.85 25.77
C GLU A 112 8.43 -32.45 25.75
N GLN A 113 9.23 -32.18 24.71
CA GLN A 113 10.63 -32.59 24.66
C GLN A 113 11.46 -31.97 25.81
N LEU A 114 11.22 -30.69 26.13
CA LEU A 114 11.95 -29.94 27.15
C LEU A 114 11.41 -30.13 28.58
N LYS A 115 10.23 -30.76 28.73
CA LYS A 115 9.57 -31.02 30.01
C LYS A 115 10.26 -32.12 30.81
N LYS A 116 11.00 -33.02 30.14
CA LYS A 116 11.70 -34.13 30.80
C LYS A 116 12.75 -33.61 31.78
N SER A 117 12.74 -34.16 32.99
CA SER A 117 13.73 -33.88 34.04
C SER A 117 14.44 -35.16 34.49
N THR A 118 15.63 -35.00 35.05
CA THR A 118 16.38 -36.07 35.70
C THR A 118 15.76 -36.40 37.07
N THR A 119 16.20 -37.49 37.69
CA THR A 119 15.70 -37.97 38.98
C THR A 119 15.81 -36.91 40.09
N LYS A 120 16.81 -36.01 40.03
CA LYS A 120 17.01 -34.93 41.00
C LYS A 120 16.28 -33.63 40.65
N GLY A 121 15.41 -33.64 39.63
CA GLY A 121 14.61 -32.49 39.21
C GLY A 121 15.34 -31.51 38.28
N GLN A 122 16.61 -31.75 37.94
CA GLN A 122 17.30 -30.94 36.93
C GLN A 122 16.68 -31.19 35.55
N PRO A 123 16.56 -30.18 34.68
CA PRO A 123 16.06 -30.41 33.33
C PRO A 123 17.01 -31.34 32.57
N LEU A 124 16.45 -32.27 31.78
CA LEU A 124 17.25 -33.16 30.96
C LEU A 124 18.02 -32.32 29.92
N MET A 125 19.35 -32.36 29.98
CA MET A 125 20.19 -31.43 29.22
C MET A 125 20.32 -31.79 27.74
N GLY A 126 20.23 -33.06 27.34
CA GLY A 126 20.38 -33.50 25.94
C GLY A 126 19.49 -32.71 24.94
N PRO A 127 18.15 -32.66 25.13
CA PRO A 127 17.27 -31.85 24.28
C PRO A 127 17.61 -30.35 24.29
N ARG A 128 18.10 -29.81 25.41
CA ARG A 128 18.49 -28.39 25.54
C ARG A 128 19.80 -28.09 24.81
N ILE A 129 20.77 -29.01 24.88
CA ILE A 129 22.06 -28.93 24.18
C ILE A 129 21.81 -28.95 22.67
N ASN A 130 20.99 -29.86 22.14
CA ASN A 130 20.68 -29.90 20.71
C ASN A 130 20.04 -28.58 20.22
N ASN A 131 19.09 -28.03 20.99
CA ASN A 131 18.51 -26.72 20.68
C ASN A 131 19.55 -25.59 20.68
N LEU A 132 20.58 -25.67 21.52
CA LEU A 132 21.67 -24.70 21.56
C LEU A 132 22.57 -24.84 20.31
N LEU A 133 22.96 -26.07 19.97
CA LEU A 133 23.77 -26.38 18.78
C LEU A 133 23.05 -25.94 17.50
N ASP A 134 21.74 -26.19 17.38
CA ASP A 134 20.94 -25.76 16.23
C ASP A 134 20.89 -24.23 16.09
N LYS A 135 20.86 -23.50 17.21
CA LYS A 135 20.90 -22.02 17.21
C LYS A 135 22.27 -21.51 16.77
N ILE A 136 23.35 -22.12 17.26
CA ILE A 136 24.71 -21.77 16.86
C ILE A 136 24.87 -22.00 15.35
N LYS A 137 24.50 -23.18 14.86
CA LYS A 137 24.56 -23.53 13.43
C LYS A 137 23.74 -22.56 12.56
N LYS A 138 22.57 -22.13 13.03
CA LYS A 138 21.76 -21.14 12.29
C LYS A 138 22.40 -19.75 12.24
N ASN A 139 23.09 -19.34 13.29
CA ASN A 139 23.77 -18.05 13.33
C ASN A 139 25.05 -18.04 12.47
N GLU A 140 25.73 -19.18 12.34
CA GLU A 140 26.92 -19.31 11.48
C GLU A 140 26.56 -19.40 9.98
N MET A 141 25.35 -19.83 9.65
CA MET A 141 24.86 -19.99 8.28
C MET A 141 23.99 -18.80 7.80
N SER A 142 23.83 -17.76 8.62
CA SER A 142 23.07 -16.54 8.32
C SER A 142 23.98 -15.34 8.14
#